data_AF-A0AAW1N9E5-F1
#
_entry.id   AF-A0AAW1N9E5-F1
#
_cell.length_a   1.000
_cell.length_b   1.000
_cell.length_c   1.000
_cell.angle_alpha   90.00
_cell.angle_beta   90.00
_cell.angle_gamma   90.00
#
_symmetry.space_group_name_H-M   'P 1'
#
loop_
_entity.id
_entity.type
_entity.pdbx_description
1 polymer ?
#
loop_
_entity_poly.entity_id
_entity_poly.type
_entity_poly.pdbx_seq_one_letter_code
_entity_poly.pdbx_strand_id
1 'polypeptide(L)'
;MYKITAIGSSLILATVLWNYVNCSTIKPPKSHTSVTTTASNSTGIKSYIEFGIINKQHHLYVGRCNPGDVKFHGENIILNNTGENHVTAVITINVESNVYITCVNVLDQIPDGAGGYPGFLAGGVGYNFVQFDVRTEYGKGFNFYVEIFGYYL
;
A
#
# COMPACT_ATOMS: atom_id res chain seq x y z
N MET A 1 -1.84 17.85 -1.58
CA MET A 1 -1.78 18.02 -0.11
C MET A 1 -2.76 19.10 0.28
N TYR A 2 -3.68 18.82 1.21
CA TYR A 2 -4.62 19.83 1.71
C TYR A 2 -4.42 19.98 3.22
N LYS A 3 -4.12 21.20 3.66
CA LYS A 3 -4.05 21.58 5.07
C LYS A 3 -5.29 22.39 5.41
N ILE A 4 -6.08 21.92 6.37
CA ILE A 4 -7.22 22.67 6.90
C ILE A 4 -6.77 23.29 8.22
N THR A 5 -6.62 24.62 8.23
CA THR A 5 -6.33 25.39 9.42
C THR A 5 -7.62 26.08 9.87
N ALA A 6 -8.10 25.79 11.08
CA ALA A 6 -9.22 26.49 11.67
C ALA A 6 -8.74 27.85 12.22
N ILE A 7 -9.31 28.96 11.73
CA ILE A 7 -9.04 30.30 12.26
C ILE A 7 -10.37 31.06 12.38
N GLY A 8 -10.63 31.62 13.56
CA GLY A 8 -11.83 32.38 13.89
C GLY A 8 -11.89 33.77 13.23
N SER A 9 -13.11 34.22 12.99
CA SER A 9 -13.56 35.38 12.22
C SER A 9 -13.30 36.76 12.84
N SER A 10 -13.02 37.78 12.00
CA SER A 10 -13.46 39.17 12.18
C SER A 10 -13.49 39.93 10.83
N LEU A 11 -14.57 40.67 10.58
CA LEU A 11 -14.86 41.43 9.36
C LEU A 11 -14.03 42.71 9.23
N ILE A 12 -13.44 42.99 8.06
CA ILE A 12 -13.24 44.36 7.53
C ILE A 12 -13.37 44.34 5.99
N LEU A 13 -14.21 45.25 5.46
CA LEU A 13 -14.45 45.52 4.04
C LEU A 13 -13.23 46.19 3.38
N ALA A 14 -12.76 45.66 2.24
CA ALA A 14 -12.01 46.43 1.25
C ALA A 14 -12.18 45.80 -0.15
N THR A 15 -12.79 46.55 -1.07
CA THR A 15 -13.01 46.20 -2.47
C THR A 15 -11.76 46.43 -3.31
N VAL A 16 -11.23 45.41 -3.98
CA VAL A 16 -10.20 45.53 -5.03
C VAL A 16 -10.55 44.59 -6.20
N LEU A 17 -10.53 45.15 -7.40
CA LEU A 17 -10.89 44.55 -8.69
C LEU A 17 -10.11 43.26 -9.00
N TRP A 18 -10.83 42.17 -9.29
CA TRP A 18 -10.29 40.87 -9.67
C TRP A 18 -10.10 40.75 -11.19
N ASN A 19 -8.86 40.54 -11.63
CA ASN A 19 -8.59 39.86 -12.89
C ASN A 19 -8.79 38.36 -12.66
N TYR A 20 -9.81 37.77 -13.29
CA TYR A 20 -10.09 36.34 -13.20
C TYR A 20 -9.06 35.54 -14.00
N VAL A 21 -8.05 35.02 -13.32
CA VAL A 21 -7.35 33.81 -13.78
C VAL A 21 -8.22 32.64 -13.37
N ASN A 22 -8.82 31.93 -14.34
CA ASN A 22 -9.54 30.69 -14.09
C ASN A 22 -8.54 29.61 -13.65
N CYS A 23 -8.28 29.57 -12.35
CA CYS A 23 -7.59 28.45 -11.73
C CYS A 23 -8.60 27.30 -11.64
N SER A 24 -8.38 26.25 -12.44
CA SER A 24 -9.18 25.02 -12.37
C SER A 24 -9.03 24.43 -10.98
N THR A 25 -10.08 24.53 -10.16
CA THR A 25 -10.12 23.89 -8.84
C THR A 25 -10.22 22.39 -9.05
N ILE A 26 -9.10 21.67 -8.90
CA ILE A 26 -9.11 20.22 -8.78
C ILE A 26 -9.95 19.90 -7.55
N LYS A 27 -11.18 19.41 -7.76
CA LYS A 27 -12.05 18.95 -6.66
C LYS A 27 -11.32 17.83 -5.93
N PRO A 28 -11.08 17.93 -4.61
CA PRO A 28 -10.47 16.84 -3.87
C PRO A 28 -11.37 15.59 -3.97
N PRO A 29 -10.78 14.38 -4.04
CA PRO A 29 -11.56 13.15 -4.09
C PRO A 29 -12.45 13.06 -2.86
N LYS A 30 -13.69 12.61 -3.07
CA LYS A 30 -14.74 12.50 -2.06
C LYS A 30 -14.30 11.45 -1.02
N SER A 31 -13.79 11.89 0.12
CA SER A 31 -13.33 11.02 1.20
C SER A 31 -14.54 10.40 1.91
N HIS A 32 -14.66 9.07 1.87
CA HIS A 32 -15.59 8.29 2.69
C HIS A 32 -15.04 8.02 4.10
N THR A 33 -13.90 8.60 4.46
CA THR A 33 -13.20 8.37 5.72
C THR A 33 -13.68 9.36 6.79
N SER A 34 -14.19 8.86 7.91
CA SER A 34 -14.52 9.65 9.10
C SER A 34 -13.48 9.41 10.19
N VAL A 35 -12.95 10.47 10.79
CA VAL A 35 -11.97 10.40 11.89
C VAL A 35 -12.45 11.27 13.04
N THR A 36 -12.52 10.69 14.24
CA THR A 36 -12.88 11.39 15.48
C THR A 36 -11.62 11.55 16.34
N THR A 37 -11.34 12.76 16.81
CA THR A 37 -10.24 13.03 17.74
C THR A 37 -10.79 13.44 19.10
N THR A 38 -10.14 12.97 20.17
CA THR A 38 -10.40 13.43 21.53
C THR A 38 -9.18 14.22 21.98
N ALA A 39 -9.33 15.52 22.24
CA ALA A 39 -8.26 16.33 22.80
C ALA A 39 -8.10 16.00 24.29
N SER A 40 -6.87 15.78 24.73
CA SER A 40 -6.50 15.86 26.15
C SER A 40 -5.83 17.21 26.38
N ASN A 41 -6.18 17.91 27.46
CA ASN A 41 -5.73 19.28 27.75
C ASN A 41 -4.19 19.35 27.81
N SER A 42 -3.58 19.67 26.67
CA SER A 42 -2.15 19.89 26.52
C SER A 42 -2.00 21.30 25.97
N THR A 43 -1.69 22.24 26.87
CA THR A 43 -1.28 23.59 26.49
C THR A 43 0.06 23.51 25.74
N GLY A 44 0.01 23.66 24.42
CA GLY A 44 1.19 23.91 23.59
C GLY A 44 1.44 22.94 22.44
N ILE A 45 0.80 21.76 22.39
CA ILE A 45 0.99 20.81 21.30
C ILE A 45 -0.16 20.92 20.29
N LYS A 46 0.14 21.43 19.09
CA LYS A 46 -0.81 21.48 17.96
C LYS A 46 -0.71 20.17 17.17
N SER A 47 -1.60 19.21 17.45
CA SER A 47 -1.72 17.97 16.66
C SER A 47 -2.66 18.18 15.47
N TYR A 48 -2.33 17.60 14.32
CA TYR A 48 -3.16 17.63 13.10
C TYR A 48 -3.23 16.25 12.44
N ILE A 49 -4.30 15.99 11.69
CA ILE A 49 -4.44 14.80 10.84
C ILE A 49 -4.27 15.25 9.39
N GLU A 50 -3.39 14.59 8.65
CA GLU A 50 -3.22 14.80 7.20
C GLU A 50 -3.85 13.64 6.42
N PHE A 51 -4.58 14.00 5.37
CA PHE A 51 -5.10 13.05 4.38
C PHE A 51 -4.39 13.29 3.05
N GLY A 52 -3.89 12.22 2.46
CA GLY A 52 -3.23 12.25 1.16
C GLY A 52 -3.12 10.85 0.58
N ILE A 53 -3.09 10.76 -0.75
CA ILE A 53 -2.63 9.56 -1.42
C ILE A 53 -1.12 9.50 -1.17
N ILE A 54 -0.69 8.45 -0.49
CA ILE A 54 0.72 8.18 -0.21
C ILE A 54 1.18 7.09 -1.17
N ASN A 55 2.20 7.39 -1.96
CA ASN A 55 2.89 6.42 -2.80
C ASN A 55 3.73 5.55 -1.88
N LYS A 56 3.28 4.33 -1.62
CA LYS A 56 3.91 3.38 -0.71
C LYS A 56 3.92 2.01 -1.34
N GLN A 57 4.97 1.26 -1.06
CA GLN A 57 5.13 -0.15 -1.39
C GLN A 57 3.86 -0.97 -1.16
N HIS A 58 3.54 -1.84 -2.13
CA HIS A 58 2.38 -2.72 -2.09
C HIS A 58 2.77 -4.11 -1.61
N HIS A 59 3.08 -4.23 -0.32
CA HIS A 59 3.34 -5.53 0.29
C HIS A 59 2.05 -6.35 0.44
N LEU A 60 2.14 -7.66 0.28
CA LEU A 60 1.09 -8.62 0.64
C LEU A 60 1.61 -9.53 1.76
N TYR A 61 0.84 -9.61 2.85
CA TYR A 61 1.11 -10.48 3.97
C TYR A 61 -0.01 -11.50 4.10
N VAL A 62 0.34 -12.79 4.13
CA VAL A 62 -0.60 -13.89 4.33
C VAL A 62 -0.22 -14.60 5.60
N GLY A 63 -1.16 -14.74 6.55
CA GLY A 63 -0.90 -15.41 7.82
C GLY A 63 -0.10 -14.59 8.82
N ARG A 64 0.57 -15.28 9.76
CA ARG A 64 1.35 -14.65 10.84
C ARG A 64 2.61 -15.44 11.10
N CYS A 65 3.76 -14.79 10.95
CA CYS A 65 5.05 -15.43 11.16
C CYS A 65 5.32 -15.61 12.66
N ASN A 66 5.70 -16.81 13.06
CA ASN A 66 6.15 -17.10 14.42
C ASN A 66 7.68 -17.06 14.49
N PRO A 67 8.27 -16.61 15.60
CA PRO A 67 9.74 -16.55 15.76
C PRO A 67 10.45 -17.92 15.63
N GLY A 68 9.73 -19.03 15.78
CA GLY A 68 10.27 -20.39 15.62
C GLY A 68 10.09 -20.98 14.22
N ASP A 69 9.46 -20.26 13.29
CA ASP A 69 9.22 -20.77 11.94
C ASP A 69 10.52 -20.78 11.12
N VAL A 70 10.68 -21.82 10.32
CA VAL A 70 11.78 -21.99 9.36
C VAL A 70 11.42 -21.23 8.08
N LYS A 71 12.38 -20.51 7.52
CA LYS A 71 12.26 -19.91 6.18
C LYS A 71 12.46 -21.00 5.12
N PHE A 72 11.38 -21.38 4.43
CA PHE A 72 11.42 -22.38 3.36
C PHE A 72 11.73 -21.79 2.00
N HIS A 73 11.38 -20.53 1.78
CA HIS A 73 11.54 -19.87 0.48
C HIS A 73 11.94 -18.40 0.67
N GLY A 74 12.69 -17.86 -0.28
CA GLY A 74 13.22 -16.50 -0.23
C GLY A 74 13.83 -16.08 -1.56
N GLU A 75 13.05 -15.49 -2.47
CA GLU A 75 13.55 -15.11 -3.80
C GLU A 75 12.94 -13.81 -4.32
N ASN A 76 13.64 -13.18 -5.28
CA ASN A 76 13.11 -12.05 -6.03
C ASN A 76 12.36 -12.55 -7.26
N ILE A 77 11.12 -12.13 -7.41
CA ILE A 77 10.31 -12.34 -8.61
C ILE A 77 10.21 -11.01 -9.34
N ILE A 78 10.84 -10.95 -10.51
CA ILE A 78 11.00 -9.73 -11.30
C ILE A 78 10.32 -9.92 -12.65
N LEU A 79 9.42 -8.99 -12.97
CA LEU A 79 8.85 -8.88 -14.30
C LEU A 79 9.24 -7.53 -14.88
N ASN A 80 9.90 -7.57 -16.04
CA ASN A 80 10.17 -6.38 -16.83
C ASN A 80 9.10 -6.23 -17.91
N ASN A 81 8.47 -5.06 -17.99
CA ASN A 81 7.47 -4.76 -19.01
C ASN A 81 7.98 -3.62 -19.89
N THR A 82 8.18 -3.92 -21.18
CA THR A 82 8.56 -2.92 -22.20
C THR A 82 7.39 -2.52 -23.09
N GLY A 83 6.23 -3.15 -22.90
CA GLY A 83 5.02 -2.88 -23.67
C GLY A 83 4.11 -1.84 -23.01
N GLU A 84 3.30 -1.17 -23.82
CA GLU A 84 2.29 -0.21 -23.36
C GLU A 84 1.00 -0.93 -22.94
N ASN A 85 1.11 -1.79 -21.94
CA ASN A 85 -0.03 -2.57 -21.46
C ASN A 85 0.07 -2.84 -19.96
N HIS A 86 -1.07 -3.23 -19.39
CA HIS A 86 -1.10 -3.90 -18.10
C HIS A 86 -0.72 -5.37 -18.28
N VAL A 87 0.01 -5.91 -17.32
CA VAL A 87 0.33 -7.33 -17.23
C VAL A 87 -0.30 -7.86 -15.95
N THR A 88 -0.94 -9.02 -16.03
CA THR A 88 -1.37 -9.78 -14.84
C THR A 88 -0.65 -11.11 -14.85
N ALA A 89 0.10 -11.38 -13.79
CA ALA A 89 0.83 -12.63 -13.63
C ALA A 89 0.25 -13.38 -12.44
N VAL A 90 -0.03 -14.68 -12.63
CA VAL A 90 -0.37 -15.59 -11.52
C VAL A 90 0.90 -16.33 -11.14
N ILE A 91 1.32 -16.20 -9.89
CA ILE A 91 2.54 -16.79 -9.36
C ILE A 91 2.13 -17.88 -8.37
N THR A 92 2.66 -19.08 -8.57
CA THR A 92 2.46 -20.23 -7.68
C THR A 92 3.82 -20.71 -7.19
N ILE A 93 4.02 -20.73 -5.88
CA ILE A 93 5.24 -21.23 -5.24
C ILE A 93 4.85 -22.46 -4.43
N ASN A 94 5.46 -23.60 -4.76
CA ASN A 94 5.32 -24.83 -4.01
C ASN A 94 6.54 -24.99 -3.11
N VAL A 95 6.32 -25.33 -1.85
CA VAL A 95 7.39 -25.72 -0.93
C VAL A 95 7.54 -27.23 -1.00
N GLU A 96 8.71 -27.69 -1.43
CA GLU A 96 9.03 -29.11 -1.44
C GLU A 96 9.10 -29.63 0.00
N SER A 97 8.58 -30.85 0.24
CA SER A 97 8.43 -31.54 1.55
C SER A 97 7.05 -31.42 2.19
N ASN A 98 6.81 -32.29 3.18
CA ASN A 98 5.64 -32.26 4.05
C ASN A 98 5.81 -31.14 5.09
N VAL A 99 5.32 -29.94 4.76
CA VAL A 99 5.44 -28.75 5.59
C VAL A 99 4.07 -28.12 5.85
N TYR A 100 4.02 -27.32 6.89
CA TYR A 100 2.89 -26.47 7.23
C TYR A 100 3.32 -25.01 7.14
N ILE A 101 2.85 -24.30 6.11
CA ILE A 101 3.12 -22.86 5.97
C ILE A 101 2.32 -22.10 7.05
N THR A 102 2.96 -21.14 7.71
CA THR A 102 2.37 -20.28 8.74
C THR A 102 2.23 -18.83 8.28
N CYS A 103 3.15 -18.37 7.43
CA CYS A 103 3.05 -17.07 6.80
C CYS A 103 3.78 -16.98 5.46
N VAL A 104 3.36 -16.00 4.66
CA VAL A 104 3.99 -15.59 3.42
C VAL A 104 4.11 -14.07 3.39
N ASN A 105 5.29 -13.56 3.10
CA ASN A 105 5.55 -12.14 2.91
C ASN A 105 5.91 -11.91 1.44
N VAL A 106 5.11 -11.12 0.73
CA VAL A 106 5.40 -10.64 -0.62
C VAL A 106 5.75 -9.17 -0.51
N LEU A 107 7.05 -8.86 -0.52
CA LEU A 107 7.57 -7.54 -0.21
C LEU A 107 7.92 -6.78 -1.48
N ASP A 108 7.08 -5.82 -1.86
CA ASP A 108 7.39 -4.84 -2.91
C ASP A 108 8.74 -4.14 -2.66
N GLN A 109 9.67 -4.28 -3.60
CA GLN A 109 10.99 -3.66 -3.51
C GLN A 109 11.06 -2.30 -4.21
N ILE A 110 9.96 -1.80 -4.80
CA ILE A 110 9.92 -0.51 -5.48
C ILE A 110 9.52 0.58 -4.46
N PRO A 111 10.39 1.57 -4.15
CA PRO A 111 10.22 2.48 -3.00
C PRO A 111 8.90 3.27 -2.97
N ASP A 112 8.35 3.61 -4.13
CA ASP A 112 7.16 4.44 -4.26
C ASP A 112 5.86 3.64 -4.49
N GLY A 113 5.91 2.30 -4.46
CA GLY A 113 4.76 1.45 -4.81
C GLY A 113 4.38 1.48 -6.29
N ALA A 114 5.12 2.22 -7.12
CA ALA A 114 4.96 2.13 -8.56
C ALA A 114 5.26 0.69 -9.02
N GLY A 115 4.59 0.22 -10.07
CA GLY A 115 4.90 -1.09 -10.64
C GLY A 115 3.73 -2.05 -10.61
N GLY A 116 3.56 -2.80 -9.51
CA GLY A 116 2.53 -3.84 -9.44
C GLY A 116 1.89 -4.00 -8.07
N TYR A 117 0.69 -4.57 -8.07
CA TYR A 117 -0.15 -4.79 -6.91
C TYR A 117 -0.37 -6.28 -6.72
N PRO A 118 0.14 -6.89 -5.64
CA PRO A 118 -0.08 -8.31 -5.37
C PRO A 118 -1.45 -8.55 -4.72
N GLY A 119 -2.11 -9.63 -5.13
CA GLY A 119 -3.39 -10.11 -4.60
C GLY A 119 -3.29 -11.58 -4.19
N PHE A 120 -3.82 -11.94 -3.02
CA PHE A 120 -3.86 -13.35 -2.60
C PHE A 120 -4.92 -14.11 -3.40
N LEU A 121 -4.57 -15.31 -3.88
CA LEU A 121 -5.49 -16.19 -4.60
C LEU A 121 -5.82 -17.48 -3.83
N ALA A 122 -4.80 -18.26 -3.44
CA ALA A 122 -5.02 -19.58 -2.83
C ALA A 122 -3.80 -20.10 -2.06
N GLY A 123 -3.98 -21.18 -1.30
CA GLY A 123 -2.92 -21.82 -0.51
C GLY A 123 -2.52 -21.00 0.71
N GLY A 124 -1.22 -20.85 0.96
CA GLY A 124 -0.69 -20.12 2.10
C GLY A 124 -0.82 -20.93 3.39
N VAL A 125 -1.41 -20.34 4.42
CA VAL A 125 -1.44 -20.92 5.77
C VAL A 125 -2.12 -22.30 5.78
N GLY A 126 -1.42 -23.29 6.33
CA GLY A 126 -1.90 -24.67 6.43
C GLY A 126 -1.80 -25.50 5.14
N TYR A 127 -1.23 -24.92 4.09
CA TYR A 127 -0.89 -25.62 2.86
C TYR A 127 0.63 -25.70 2.70
N ASN A 128 1.09 -26.43 1.69
CA ASN A 128 2.50 -26.49 1.28
C ASN A 128 2.76 -25.71 -0.02
N PHE A 129 1.79 -24.91 -0.47
CA PHE A 129 1.92 -24.02 -1.62
C PHE A 129 1.23 -22.69 -1.35
N VAL A 130 1.60 -21.65 -2.08
CA VAL A 130 0.90 -20.36 -2.10
C VAL A 130 0.73 -19.89 -3.53
N GLN A 131 -0.41 -19.26 -3.80
CA GLN A 131 -0.70 -18.63 -5.07
C GLN A 131 -1.17 -17.19 -4.84
N PHE A 132 -0.60 -16.27 -5.61
CA PHE A 132 -0.98 -14.87 -5.62
C PHE A 132 -0.90 -14.34 -7.05
N ASP A 133 -1.75 -13.38 -7.39
CA ASP A 133 -1.63 -12.62 -8.63
C ASP A 133 -0.88 -11.32 -8.39
N VAL A 134 -0.30 -10.80 -9.46
CA VAL A 134 0.25 -9.44 -9.49
C VAL A 134 -0.31 -8.75 -10.71
N ARG A 135 -0.99 -7.62 -10.49
CA ARG A 135 -1.43 -6.73 -11.56
C ARG A 135 -0.51 -5.53 -11.66
N THR A 136 0.08 -5.29 -12.82
CA THR A 136 0.94 -4.13 -13.03
C THR A 136 0.17 -2.87 -13.41
N GLU A 137 0.76 -1.72 -13.09
CA GLU A 137 0.48 -0.43 -13.68
C GLU A 137 0.85 -0.44 -15.18
N TYR A 138 0.23 0.47 -15.91
CA TYR A 138 0.41 0.57 -17.35
C TYR A 138 1.87 0.86 -17.72
N GLY A 139 2.46 0.02 -18.56
CA GLY A 139 3.85 0.18 -18.99
C GLY A 139 4.88 -0.02 -17.89
N LYS A 140 4.49 -0.63 -16.76
CA LYS A 140 5.38 -0.96 -15.66
C LYS A 140 5.48 -2.47 -15.45
N GLY A 141 6.61 -2.86 -14.88
CA GLY A 141 6.88 -4.19 -14.34
C GLY A 141 6.74 -4.23 -12.81
N PHE A 142 7.28 -5.27 -12.19
CA PHE A 142 7.32 -5.36 -10.73
C PHE A 142 8.60 -6.05 -10.23
N ASN A 143 8.94 -5.83 -8.96
CA ASN A 143 10.00 -6.53 -8.26
C ASN A 143 9.55 -6.83 -6.83
N PHE A 144 9.22 -8.09 -6.55
CA PHE A 144 8.84 -8.55 -5.22
C PHE A 144 9.88 -9.49 -4.65
N TYR A 145 10.22 -9.32 -3.37
CA TYR A 145 10.93 -10.34 -2.61
C TYR A 145 9.90 -11.19 -1.85
N VAL A 146 9.83 -12.47 -2.15
CA VAL A 146 8.86 -13.38 -1.56
C VAL A 146 9.52 -14.29 -0.55
N GLU A 147 8.98 -14.32 0.65
CA GLU A 147 9.42 -15.20 1.73
C GLU A 147 8.27 -16.09 2.20
N ILE A 148 8.55 -17.38 2.41
CA ILE A 148 7.59 -18.34 2.95
C ILE A 148 8.19 -18.96 4.20
N PHE A 149 7.42 -18.97 5.28
CA PHE A 149 7.83 -19.53 6.56
C PHE A 149 6.83 -20.58 7.06
N GLY A 150 7.32 -21.52 7.86
CA GLY A 150 6.49 -22.53 8.52
C GLY A 150 7.31 -23.55 9.28
N TYR A 151 6.75 -24.75 9.45
CA TYR A 151 7.42 -25.87 10.13
C TYR A 151 7.20 -27.19 9.38
N TYR A 152 8.09 -28.16 9.61
CA TYR A 152 7.96 -29.51 9.05
C TYR A 152 6.89 -30.30 9.82
N LEU A 153 6.11 -31.10 9.09
CA LEU A 153 5.07 -31.99 9.62
C LEU A 153 5.60 -33.41 9.87
#